data_AF-A0A0G0K9L7-F1
#
_entry.id   AF-A0A0G0K9L7-F1
#
_cell.length_a   1.000
_cell.length_b   1.000
_cell.length_c   1.000
_cell.angle_alpha   90.00
_cell.angle_beta   90.00
_cell.angle_gamma   90.00
#
_symmetry.space_group_name_H-M   'P 1'
#
loop_
_entity.id
_entity.type
_entity.pdbx_description
1 polymer ?
#
loop_
_entity_poly.entity_id
_entity_poly.type
_entity_poly.pdbx_seq_one_letter_code
_entity_poly.pdbx_strand_id
1 'polypeptide(L)'
;KKSPYDHIEVGAPPIKTKTGYLLVYSHIQNYFPSPLNLDRIFGIEAVILDLNNPLKVLGRTRGPLLAPREAYELLGYVPNVIFPTGAIIKKTAGQLAGGDKLFIYYGAADMTGCVASVNLNDLIGTMLKKESSWWCFKRSYKNPIITPNKKHFWESKATFNPAAIRIRNTTHILYRAFSDDNISCIGYASTKDGINIDERLPEPIYFPREDFESKKITGGNSGCEDPRLTKIGKNIYMCYTAFDGIGPPRVAITSIKEGDFLKKKWKWTKPILITPAGLDDKDTCIFPEKIKGQYFFLHRVGNEICGDYLKSLNFEINTLKRCIRIIGPRINSWDSLKVGISAPPLKTKNGWLLLYHGVSKSHNTYRIGAVLLDLNDPAIVLSRTTDHIFEPEEPYEKAGIVNNVVFPCGMILQDGLLYIYYGGADTVIGVATIKLDVVLKALTRNIKK
;
A
#
# COMPACT_ATOMS: atom_id res chain seq x y z
N LYS A 1 5.78 14.14 -13.80
CA LYS A 1 6.41 14.98 -14.85
C LYS A 1 7.46 14.09 -15.49
N LYS A 2 7.50 13.98 -16.82
CA LYS A 2 8.52 13.13 -17.47
C LYS A 2 9.89 13.76 -17.27
N SER A 3 10.88 12.91 -17.04
CA SER A 3 12.27 13.31 -16.87
C SER A 3 12.83 13.79 -18.22
N PRO A 4 13.78 14.75 -18.24
CA PRO A 4 14.50 15.09 -19.47
C PRO A 4 15.31 13.91 -20.03
N TYR A 5 15.51 12.86 -19.25
CA TYR A 5 16.19 11.63 -19.65
C TYR A 5 15.24 10.58 -20.26
N ASP A 6 13.95 10.85 -20.29
CA ASP A 6 12.96 9.92 -20.86
C ASP A 6 12.83 10.10 -22.38
N HIS A 7 12.43 9.05 -23.08
CA HIS A 7 12.10 9.08 -24.51
C HIS A 7 10.65 8.62 -24.74
N ILE A 8 10.01 9.15 -25.79
CA ILE A 8 8.64 8.83 -26.15
C ILE A 8 8.61 8.46 -27.62
N GLU A 9 8.03 7.30 -27.93
CA GLU A 9 7.85 6.84 -29.29
C GLU A 9 6.39 6.48 -29.54
N VAL A 10 5.88 6.85 -30.72
CA VAL A 10 4.54 6.44 -31.16
C VAL A 10 4.54 4.93 -31.38
N GLY A 11 3.55 4.26 -30.79
CA GLY A 11 3.42 2.80 -30.90
C GLY A 11 2.37 2.39 -31.92
N ALA A 12 1.15 2.20 -31.45
CA ALA A 12 0.03 1.80 -32.30
C ALA A 12 -0.63 3.00 -32.99
N PRO A 13 -1.23 2.83 -34.18
CA PRO A 13 -2.08 3.86 -34.78
C PRO A 13 -3.20 4.31 -33.82
N PRO A 14 -3.54 5.62 -33.76
CA PRO A 14 -4.60 6.10 -32.89
C PRO A 14 -5.95 5.47 -33.21
N ILE A 15 -6.68 5.05 -32.16
CA ILE A 15 -8.01 4.46 -32.30
C ILE A 15 -9.06 5.50 -31.90
N LYS A 16 -10.03 5.76 -32.77
CA LYS A 16 -11.16 6.63 -32.45
C LYS A 16 -12.05 5.97 -31.38
N THR A 17 -12.28 6.67 -30.28
CA THR A 17 -13.23 6.29 -29.22
C THR A 17 -14.35 7.32 -29.12
N LYS A 18 -15.34 7.07 -28.25
CA LYS A 18 -16.38 8.07 -27.95
C LYS A 18 -15.83 9.32 -27.27
N THR A 19 -14.71 9.20 -26.57
CA THR A 19 -14.11 10.29 -25.78
C THR A 19 -13.07 11.08 -26.59
N GLY A 20 -12.33 10.41 -27.47
CA GLY A 20 -11.17 10.98 -28.15
C GLY A 20 -10.40 9.95 -28.97
N TYR A 21 -9.31 10.38 -29.59
CA TYR A 21 -8.33 9.47 -30.19
C TYR A 21 -7.48 8.86 -29.08
N LEU A 22 -7.63 7.55 -28.86
CA LEU A 22 -6.80 6.79 -27.95
C LEU A 22 -5.51 6.39 -28.67
N LEU A 23 -4.38 6.91 -28.19
CA LEU A 23 -3.07 6.56 -28.69
C LEU A 23 -2.33 5.73 -27.64
N VAL A 24 -1.87 4.54 -28.03
CA VAL A 24 -0.99 3.69 -27.23
C VAL A 24 0.44 3.93 -27.71
N TYR A 25 1.34 4.26 -26.79
CA TYR A 25 2.68 4.72 -27.11
C TYR A 25 3.72 4.12 -26.16
N SER A 26 4.98 4.13 -26.57
CA SER A 26 6.10 3.72 -25.73
C SER A 26 6.63 4.93 -24.96
N HIS A 27 6.71 4.79 -23.64
CA HIS A 27 7.42 5.71 -22.77
C HIS A 27 8.63 4.99 -22.18
N ILE A 28 9.83 5.39 -22.60
CA ILE A 28 11.06 4.76 -22.16
C ILE A 28 11.70 5.65 -21.11
N GLN A 29 11.59 5.26 -19.84
CA GLN A 29 12.19 6.02 -18.75
C GLN A 29 13.71 5.82 -18.74
N ASN A 30 14.44 6.89 -18.42
CA ASN A 30 15.90 6.88 -18.35
C ASN A 30 16.58 6.40 -19.66
N TYR A 31 15.98 6.69 -20.81
CA TYR A 31 16.54 6.33 -22.12
C TYR A 31 17.90 6.99 -22.37
N PHE A 32 17.99 8.28 -22.09
CA PHE A 32 19.24 9.04 -22.19
C PHE A 32 20.05 8.91 -20.89
N PRO A 33 21.39 8.99 -20.96
CA PRO A 33 22.24 8.95 -19.78
C PRO A 33 21.82 10.00 -18.74
N SER A 34 21.62 9.55 -17.50
CA SER A 34 21.31 10.42 -16.36
C SER A 34 22.43 10.37 -15.31
N PRO A 35 22.64 11.43 -14.51
CA PRO A 35 23.63 11.44 -13.43
C PRO A 35 23.40 10.34 -12.38
N LEU A 36 22.17 9.85 -12.25
CA LEU A 36 21.79 8.81 -11.31
C LEU A 36 21.99 7.39 -11.86
N ASN A 37 22.39 7.26 -13.14
CA ASN A 37 22.59 5.99 -13.83
C ASN A 37 21.46 4.96 -13.58
N LEU A 38 20.21 5.43 -13.63
CA LEU A 38 19.03 4.61 -13.40
C LEU A 38 18.78 3.63 -14.56
N ASP A 39 18.19 2.48 -14.25
CA ASP A 39 17.82 1.47 -15.23
C ASP A 39 16.84 2.03 -16.29
N ARG A 40 17.04 1.62 -17.54
CA ARG A 40 16.10 1.90 -18.63
C ARG A 40 14.81 1.10 -18.44
N ILE A 41 13.66 1.76 -18.60
CA ILE A 41 12.35 1.12 -18.42
C ILE A 41 11.50 1.35 -19.65
N PHE A 42 11.28 0.30 -20.44
CA PHE A 42 10.35 0.32 -21.57
C PHE A 42 8.91 0.15 -21.07
N GLY A 43 8.13 1.21 -21.13
CA GLY A 43 6.74 1.22 -20.68
C GLY A 43 5.76 1.40 -21.82
N ILE A 44 4.67 0.62 -21.83
CA ILE A 44 3.53 0.88 -22.71
C ILE A 44 2.52 1.76 -21.96
N GLU A 45 2.26 2.95 -22.49
CA GLU A 45 1.36 3.95 -21.92
C GLU A 45 0.25 4.33 -22.90
N ALA A 46 -0.75 5.08 -22.43
CA ALA A 46 -1.83 5.56 -23.27
C ALA A 46 -2.18 7.02 -23.01
N VAL A 47 -2.62 7.71 -24.07
CA VAL A 47 -3.10 9.10 -24.05
C VAL A 47 -4.40 9.21 -24.84
N ILE A 48 -5.32 10.05 -24.38
CA ILE A 48 -6.51 10.44 -25.12
C ILE A 48 -6.31 11.86 -25.64
N LEU A 49 -6.46 12.02 -26.96
CA LEU A 49 -6.42 13.29 -27.66
C LEU A 49 -7.83 13.73 -28.08
N ASP A 50 -8.07 15.04 -28.11
CA ASP A 50 -9.36 15.61 -28.52
C ASP A 50 -9.67 15.30 -30.00
N LEU A 51 -10.94 15.01 -30.31
CA LEU A 51 -11.36 14.62 -31.67
C LEU A 51 -11.23 15.76 -32.69
N ASN A 52 -11.38 17.00 -32.24
CA ASN A 52 -11.38 18.18 -33.10
C ASN A 52 -9.99 18.87 -33.11
N ASN A 53 -9.20 18.67 -32.06
CA ASN A 53 -7.84 19.20 -31.96
C ASN A 53 -6.88 18.15 -31.35
N PRO A 54 -6.21 17.33 -32.17
CA PRO A 54 -5.35 16.25 -31.66
C PRO A 54 -4.13 16.75 -30.88
N LEU A 55 -3.81 18.06 -30.89
CA LEU A 55 -2.77 18.65 -30.04
C LEU A 55 -3.23 18.80 -28.57
N LYS A 56 -4.53 18.73 -28.32
CA LYS A 56 -5.11 18.85 -26.98
C LYS A 56 -5.22 17.47 -26.33
N VAL A 57 -4.43 17.26 -25.27
CA VAL A 57 -4.50 16.05 -24.44
C VAL A 57 -5.66 16.14 -23.46
N LEU A 58 -6.60 15.20 -23.54
CA LEU A 58 -7.74 15.08 -22.62
C LEU A 58 -7.38 14.30 -21.34
N GLY A 59 -6.48 13.34 -21.45
CA GLY A 59 -6.06 12.49 -20.34
C GLY A 59 -4.91 11.56 -20.75
N ARG A 60 -4.17 11.02 -19.78
CA ARG A 60 -3.08 10.06 -20.01
C ARG A 60 -2.92 9.15 -18.80
N THR A 61 -2.32 7.98 -19.01
CA THR A 61 -1.97 7.08 -17.91
C THR A 61 -0.93 7.74 -17.00
N ARG A 62 -0.95 7.43 -15.69
CA ARG A 62 -0.01 8.02 -14.72
C ARG A 62 1.38 7.36 -14.76
N GLY A 63 1.44 6.16 -15.31
CA GLY A 63 2.65 5.39 -15.59
C GLY A 63 2.36 4.26 -16.58
N PRO A 64 3.30 3.31 -16.74
CA PRO A 64 3.16 2.20 -17.67
C PRO A 64 1.99 1.29 -17.31
N LEU A 65 1.13 1.00 -18.30
CA LEU A 65 0.13 -0.06 -18.23
C LEU A 65 0.80 -1.43 -18.24
N LEU A 66 1.88 -1.54 -19.02
CA LEU A 66 2.74 -2.71 -19.14
C LEU A 66 4.19 -2.25 -19.06
N ALA A 67 5.00 -3.07 -18.42
CA ALA A 67 6.46 -3.00 -18.41
C ALA A 67 6.98 -4.45 -18.37
N PRO A 68 8.20 -4.73 -18.86
CA PRO A 68 8.76 -6.08 -18.90
C PRO A 68 8.73 -6.75 -17.53
N ARG A 69 8.13 -7.94 -17.48
CA ARG A 69 7.92 -8.75 -16.27
C ARG A 69 7.95 -10.25 -16.55
N GLU A 70 7.43 -10.67 -17.68
CA GLU A 70 7.38 -12.09 -18.06
C GLU A 70 8.72 -12.54 -18.62
N ALA A 71 9.03 -13.83 -18.51
CA ALA A 71 10.33 -14.36 -18.95
C ALA A 71 10.65 -14.02 -20.42
N TYR A 72 9.63 -14.02 -21.29
CA TYR A 72 9.77 -13.65 -22.71
C TYR A 72 9.91 -12.14 -22.98
N GLU A 73 9.66 -11.29 -21.98
CA GLU A 73 9.91 -9.84 -22.04
C GLU A 73 11.28 -9.49 -21.44
N LEU A 74 11.74 -10.30 -20.49
CA LEU A 74 13.01 -10.11 -19.78
C LEU A 74 14.20 -10.73 -20.53
N LEU A 75 13.97 -11.77 -21.33
CA LEU A 75 15.01 -12.52 -22.04
C LEU A 75 14.73 -12.51 -23.55
N GLY A 76 15.75 -12.16 -24.34
CA GLY A 76 15.69 -12.13 -25.80
C GLY A 76 16.92 -11.44 -26.40
N TYR A 77 16.86 -11.08 -27.68
CA TYR A 77 17.97 -10.41 -28.38
C TYR A 77 18.27 -9.04 -27.75
N VAL A 78 17.22 -8.30 -27.39
CA VAL A 78 17.33 -7.10 -26.55
C VAL A 78 16.49 -7.31 -25.28
N PRO A 79 17.09 -7.70 -24.15
CA PRO A 79 16.33 -8.00 -22.93
C PRO A 79 15.70 -6.75 -22.33
N ASN A 80 14.61 -6.93 -21.57
CA ASN A 80 13.88 -5.86 -20.87
C ASN A 80 13.26 -4.81 -21.81
N VAL A 81 12.80 -5.23 -22.98
CA VAL A 81 12.13 -4.37 -23.96
C VAL A 81 10.73 -4.89 -24.25
N ILE A 82 9.75 -3.99 -24.20
CA ILE A 82 8.45 -4.17 -24.83
C ILE A 82 8.13 -2.95 -25.67
N PHE A 83 7.49 -3.14 -26.81
CA PHE A 83 7.15 -2.04 -27.71
C PHE A 83 5.78 -2.25 -28.37
N PRO A 84 4.82 -1.32 -28.20
CA PRO A 84 3.49 -1.45 -28.78
C PRO A 84 3.54 -1.15 -30.28
N THR A 85 2.95 -2.01 -31.11
CA THR A 85 2.93 -1.83 -32.58
C THR A 85 1.51 -1.85 -33.16
N GLY A 86 0.54 -2.40 -32.43
CA GLY A 86 -0.85 -2.44 -32.87
C GLY A 86 -1.81 -2.38 -31.69
N ALA A 87 -3.01 -1.86 -31.92
CA ALA A 87 -4.07 -1.89 -30.93
C ALA A 87 -5.43 -1.94 -31.62
N ILE A 88 -6.36 -2.73 -31.08
CA ILE A 88 -7.73 -2.86 -31.59
C ILE A 88 -8.73 -2.88 -30.45
N ILE A 89 -9.95 -2.42 -30.72
CA ILE A 89 -11.08 -2.53 -29.79
C ILE A 89 -11.98 -3.67 -30.26
N LYS A 90 -12.24 -4.65 -29.38
CA LYS A 90 -13.28 -5.66 -29.60
C LYS A 90 -14.47 -5.40 -28.68
N LYS A 91 -15.65 -5.33 -29.29
CA LYS A 91 -16.92 -5.28 -28.56
C LYS A 91 -17.20 -6.65 -27.94
N THR A 92 -17.50 -6.67 -26.65
CA THR A 92 -18.01 -7.87 -25.97
C THR A 92 -19.52 -7.96 -26.20
N ALA A 93 -19.99 -9.01 -26.87
CA ALA A 93 -21.41 -9.30 -27.00
C ALA A 93 -21.94 -9.94 -25.70
N GLY A 94 -23.04 -9.42 -25.14
CA GLY A 94 -23.77 -10.02 -24.01
C GLY A 94 -23.73 -9.24 -22.69
N GLN A 95 -24.79 -9.41 -21.89
CA GLN A 95 -25.17 -8.69 -20.66
C GLN A 95 -24.19 -8.81 -19.45
N LEU A 96 -22.98 -9.33 -19.63
CA LEU A 96 -22.00 -9.42 -18.55
C LEU A 96 -21.12 -8.17 -18.52
N ALA A 97 -21.58 -7.15 -17.77
CA ALA A 97 -20.90 -6.04 -17.06
C ALA A 97 -19.50 -5.46 -17.48
N GLY A 98 -18.84 -5.94 -18.53
CA GLY A 98 -17.53 -5.53 -18.97
C GLY A 98 -17.63 -4.98 -20.38
N GLY A 99 -17.64 -3.64 -20.49
CA GLY A 99 -17.64 -2.94 -21.78
C GLY A 99 -16.45 -3.31 -22.68
N ASP A 100 -16.37 -2.65 -23.84
CA ASP A 100 -15.37 -2.86 -24.88
C ASP A 100 -13.96 -3.17 -24.33
N LYS A 101 -13.27 -4.14 -24.94
CA LYS A 101 -11.89 -4.50 -24.58
C LYS A 101 -10.91 -3.90 -25.58
N LEU A 102 -9.90 -3.23 -25.07
CA LEU A 102 -8.72 -2.84 -25.84
C LEU A 102 -7.73 -4.01 -25.83
N PHE A 103 -7.30 -4.44 -27.00
CA PHE A 103 -6.18 -5.36 -27.20
C PHE A 103 -4.98 -4.56 -27.69
N ILE A 104 -3.82 -4.75 -27.06
CA ILE A 104 -2.56 -4.12 -27.41
C ILE A 104 -1.61 -5.21 -27.87
N TYR A 105 -1.19 -5.15 -29.12
CA TYR A 105 -0.17 -6.00 -29.71
C TYR A 105 1.18 -5.31 -29.56
N TYR A 106 2.17 -6.06 -29.08
CA TYR A 106 3.50 -5.54 -28.79
C TYR A 106 4.58 -6.58 -29.08
N GLY A 107 5.78 -6.11 -29.44
CA GLY A 107 6.98 -6.95 -29.47
C GLY A 107 7.60 -7.01 -28.09
N ALA A 108 8.16 -8.16 -27.73
CA ALA A 108 8.86 -8.41 -26.47
C ALA A 108 10.26 -8.97 -26.75
N ALA A 109 11.24 -8.33 -26.12
CA ALA A 109 12.67 -8.63 -26.17
C ALA A 109 13.25 -8.88 -27.59
N ASP A 110 12.72 -8.17 -28.59
CA ASP A 110 13.04 -8.31 -30.03
C ASP A 110 12.95 -9.75 -30.56
N MET A 111 12.12 -10.59 -29.94
CA MET A 111 12.07 -12.02 -30.25
C MET A 111 10.65 -12.60 -30.23
N THR A 112 9.72 -11.99 -29.50
CA THR A 112 8.37 -12.52 -29.29
C THR A 112 7.30 -11.50 -29.66
N GLY A 113 6.27 -11.93 -30.41
CA GLY A 113 5.05 -11.15 -30.60
C GLY A 113 4.02 -11.47 -29.52
N CYS A 114 3.46 -10.45 -28.87
CA CYS A 114 2.61 -10.60 -27.70
C CYS A 114 1.30 -9.81 -27.83
N VAL A 115 0.31 -10.18 -27.01
CA VAL A 115 -0.95 -9.42 -26.88
C VAL A 115 -1.35 -9.28 -25.42
N ALA A 116 -1.71 -8.07 -25.03
CA ALA A 116 -2.32 -7.76 -23.74
C ALA A 116 -3.73 -7.21 -23.95
N SER A 117 -4.58 -7.30 -22.92
CA SER A 117 -5.93 -6.71 -22.98
C SER A 117 -6.33 -6.00 -21.71
N VAL A 118 -7.15 -4.95 -21.84
CA VAL A 118 -7.68 -4.15 -20.75
C VAL A 118 -9.11 -3.70 -21.06
N ASN A 119 -9.92 -3.50 -20.01
CA ASN A 119 -11.23 -2.89 -20.19
C ASN A 119 -11.08 -1.43 -20.63
N LEU A 120 -11.66 -1.07 -21.78
CA LEU A 120 -11.49 0.25 -22.39
C LEU A 120 -12.08 1.35 -21.51
N ASN A 121 -13.26 1.14 -20.95
CA ASN A 121 -13.94 2.14 -20.13
C ASN A 121 -13.17 2.42 -18.83
N ASP A 122 -12.58 1.38 -18.22
CA ASP A 122 -11.72 1.56 -17.04
C ASP A 122 -10.48 2.35 -17.38
N LEU A 123 -9.79 1.96 -18.45
CA LEU A 123 -8.59 2.66 -18.90
C LEU A 123 -8.88 4.14 -19.18
N ILE A 124 -9.95 4.44 -19.92
CA ILE A 124 -10.36 5.82 -20.19
C ILE A 124 -10.70 6.54 -18.88
N GLY A 125 -11.46 5.90 -17.99
CA GLY A 125 -11.86 6.46 -16.71
C GLY A 125 -10.68 6.78 -15.77
N THR A 126 -9.57 6.05 -15.83
CA THR A 126 -8.37 6.34 -15.03
C THR A 126 -7.51 7.45 -15.62
N MET A 127 -7.61 7.72 -16.93
CA MET A 127 -6.85 8.77 -17.60
C MET A 127 -7.50 10.16 -17.51
N LEU A 128 -8.83 10.22 -17.42
CA LEU A 128 -9.56 11.47 -17.34
C LEU A 128 -9.55 12.00 -15.89
N LYS A 129 -9.21 13.28 -15.70
CA LYS A 129 -8.98 13.86 -14.37
C LYS A 129 -10.21 13.77 -13.45
N LYS A 130 -11.41 14.01 -14.00
CA LYS A 130 -12.65 14.04 -13.22
C LYS A 130 -12.97 12.65 -12.66
N GLU A 131 -12.90 11.63 -13.50
CA GLU A 131 -13.22 10.24 -13.20
C GLU A 131 -12.11 9.56 -12.38
N SER A 132 -10.83 9.82 -12.71
CA SER A 132 -9.69 9.21 -12.02
C SER A 132 -9.67 9.50 -10.52
N SER A 133 -10.11 10.70 -10.11
CA SER A 133 -10.23 11.10 -8.71
C SER A 133 -11.22 10.25 -7.89
N TRP A 134 -12.13 9.54 -8.56
CA TRP A 134 -13.09 8.66 -7.89
C TRP A 134 -12.46 7.33 -7.45
N TRP A 135 -11.37 6.92 -8.11
CA TRP A 135 -10.67 5.66 -7.87
C TRP A 135 -9.56 5.78 -6.83
N CYS A 136 -9.33 6.99 -6.30
CA CYS A 136 -8.32 7.27 -5.29
C CYS A 136 -8.95 7.66 -3.95
N PHE A 137 -8.21 7.44 -2.88
CA PHE A 137 -8.54 7.97 -1.57
C PHE A 137 -8.57 9.50 -1.59
N LYS A 138 -9.58 10.07 -0.93
CA LYS A 138 -9.76 11.52 -0.78
C LYS A 138 -9.35 11.94 0.62
N ARG A 139 -8.39 12.86 0.69
CA ARG A 139 -7.93 13.45 1.95
C ARG A 139 -9.04 14.22 2.62
N SER A 140 -9.05 14.21 3.95
CA SER A 140 -9.85 15.17 4.71
C SER A 140 -9.26 16.57 4.55
N TYR A 141 -10.14 17.58 4.48
CA TYR A 141 -9.74 18.99 4.50
C TYR A 141 -9.17 19.41 5.87
N LYS A 142 -9.34 18.60 6.91
CA LYS A 142 -8.77 18.83 8.25
C LYS A 142 -7.37 18.24 8.43
N ASN A 143 -6.79 17.64 7.39
CA ASN A 143 -5.44 17.09 7.51
C ASN A 143 -4.39 18.21 7.67
N PRO A 144 -3.33 17.98 8.45
CA PRO A 144 -3.12 16.83 9.33
C PRO A 144 -4.02 16.87 10.57
N ILE A 145 -4.57 15.72 10.96
CA ILE A 145 -5.48 15.59 12.13
C ILE A 145 -4.73 15.41 13.46
N ILE A 146 -3.47 14.97 13.43
CA ILE A 146 -2.57 14.92 14.59
C ILE A 146 -1.19 15.37 14.13
N THR A 147 -0.61 16.30 14.88
CA THR A 147 0.76 16.80 14.71
C THR A 147 1.57 16.59 16.00
N PRO A 148 2.91 16.53 15.90
CA PRO A 148 3.77 16.43 17.08
C PRO A 148 3.56 17.62 18.01
N ASN A 149 3.69 17.35 19.31
CA ASN A 149 3.57 18.35 20.35
C ASN A 149 4.90 18.49 21.08
N LYS A 150 5.62 19.58 20.84
CA LYS A 150 6.93 19.84 21.45
C LYS A 150 6.91 19.91 22.98
N LYS A 151 5.75 20.08 23.60
CA LYS A 151 5.60 20.06 25.07
C LYS A 151 5.65 18.65 25.65
N HIS A 152 5.46 17.62 24.82
CA HIS A 152 5.46 16.22 25.22
C HIS A 152 6.71 15.56 24.63
N PHE A 153 7.71 15.29 25.48
CA PHE A 153 9.01 14.74 25.04
C PHE A 153 8.88 13.48 24.17
N TRP A 154 7.93 12.61 24.48
CA TRP A 154 7.74 11.31 23.80
C TRP A 154 7.18 11.44 22.36
N GLU A 155 6.61 12.58 22.00
CA GLU A 155 6.04 12.86 20.67
C GLU A 155 6.54 14.20 20.07
N SER A 156 7.66 14.72 20.59
CA SER A 156 8.14 16.07 20.26
C SER A 156 8.64 16.20 18.83
N LYS A 157 9.13 15.10 18.24
CA LYS A 157 9.73 15.07 16.90
C LYS A 157 8.72 14.72 15.82
N ALA A 158 7.92 13.67 16.00
CA ALA A 158 6.90 13.25 15.03
C ALA A 158 5.77 12.41 15.65
N THR A 159 4.61 12.43 14.98
CA THR A 159 3.46 11.56 15.27
C THR A 159 2.92 11.01 13.96
N PHE A 160 3.02 9.71 13.73
CA PHE A 160 2.76 9.10 12.42
C PHE A 160 2.42 7.61 12.56
N ASN A 161 2.30 6.92 11.43
CA ASN A 161 2.05 5.48 11.32
C ASN A 161 0.92 4.93 12.22
N PRO A 162 -0.30 5.49 12.15
CA PRO A 162 -1.40 5.18 13.07
C PRO A 162 -2.15 3.89 12.77
N ALA A 163 -2.08 2.90 13.66
CA ALA A 163 -3.07 1.82 13.70
C ALA A 163 -4.46 2.39 14.00
N ALA A 164 -5.49 1.69 13.53
CA ALA A 164 -6.87 2.02 13.84
C ALA A 164 -7.70 0.77 14.03
N ILE A 165 -8.60 0.80 15.01
CA ILE A 165 -9.64 -0.22 15.19
C ILE A 165 -10.94 0.46 15.59
N ARG A 166 -12.06 0.03 14.99
CA ARG A 166 -13.39 0.53 15.36
C ARG A 166 -14.05 -0.46 16.31
N ILE A 167 -14.41 0.03 17.50
CA ILE A 167 -15.13 -0.74 18.51
C ILE A 167 -16.38 0.06 18.88
N ARG A 168 -17.55 -0.53 18.67
CA ARG A 168 -18.85 0.16 18.77
C ARG A 168 -18.86 1.37 17.82
N ASN A 169 -19.17 2.56 18.33
CA ASN A 169 -19.28 3.80 17.54
C ASN A 169 -18.02 4.67 17.61
N THR A 170 -16.89 4.12 18.08
CA THR A 170 -15.64 4.85 18.25
C THR A 170 -14.52 4.16 17.47
N THR A 171 -13.81 4.95 16.68
CA THR A 171 -12.53 4.56 16.10
C THR A 171 -11.43 4.94 17.08
N HIS A 172 -10.65 3.96 17.50
CA HIS A 172 -9.48 4.12 18.35
C HIS A 172 -8.23 4.12 17.47
N ILE A 173 -7.37 5.11 17.68
CA ILE A 173 -6.17 5.35 16.89
C ILE A 173 -4.96 5.16 17.82
N LEU A 174 -4.09 4.23 17.48
CA LEU A 174 -2.82 3.99 18.18
C LEU A 174 -1.70 4.40 17.25
N TYR A 175 -0.99 5.47 17.58
CA TYR A 175 -0.01 6.07 16.68
C TYR A 175 1.41 5.96 17.19
N ARG A 176 2.36 5.78 16.27
CA ARG A 176 3.78 5.91 16.57
C ARG A 176 4.07 7.37 16.88
N ALA A 177 4.59 7.61 18.05
CA ALA A 177 5.19 8.86 18.46
C ALA A 177 6.70 8.69 18.51
N PHE A 178 7.42 9.74 18.11
CA PHE A 178 8.86 9.76 18.03
C PHE A 178 9.39 10.96 18.80
N SER A 179 10.28 10.71 19.75
CA SER A 179 10.92 11.73 20.57
C SER A 179 12.14 12.34 19.87
N ASP A 180 12.62 13.47 20.39
CA ASP A 180 13.89 14.07 19.95
C ASP A 180 15.10 13.17 20.24
N ASP A 181 15.02 12.30 21.25
CA ASP A 181 16.03 11.26 21.54
C ASP A 181 15.83 9.98 20.68
N ASN A 182 15.08 10.07 19.58
CA ASN A 182 14.87 8.97 18.64
C ASN A 182 14.29 7.68 19.29
N ILE A 183 13.40 7.82 20.27
CA ILE A 183 12.65 6.70 20.86
C ILE A 183 11.24 6.69 20.29
N SER A 184 10.85 5.56 19.72
CA SER A 184 9.50 5.31 19.25
C SER A 184 8.65 4.69 20.36
N CYS A 185 7.45 5.24 20.58
CA CYS A 185 6.44 4.71 21.50
C CYS A 185 5.04 4.87 20.90
N ILE A 186 4.00 4.38 21.57
CA ILE A 186 2.62 4.40 21.04
C ILE A 186 1.73 5.35 21.85
N GLY A 187 1.21 6.38 21.18
CA GLY A 187 0.18 7.28 21.70
C GLY A 187 -1.24 6.80 21.38
N TYR A 188 -2.23 7.42 22.03
CA TYR A 188 -3.65 7.12 21.81
C TYR A 188 -4.43 8.36 21.45
N ALA A 189 -5.30 8.21 20.45
CA ALA A 189 -6.38 9.13 20.14
C ALA A 189 -7.67 8.37 19.81
N SER A 190 -8.81 9.06 19.80
CA SER A 190 -10.06 8.47 19.33
C SER A 190 -10.95 9.49 18.62
N THR A 191 -11.79 8.96 17.73
CA THR A 191 -12.74 9.73 16.93
C THR A 191 -14.02 8.92 16.70
N LYS A 192 -15.18 9.57 16.76
CA LYS A 192 -16.49 8.97 16.48
C LYS A 192 -16.86 9.11 15.00
N ASP A 193 -16.56 10.26 14.41
CA ASP A 193 -16.90 10.60 13.03
C ASP A 193 -15.81 10.20 12.01
N GLY A 194 -14.64 9.78 12.50
CA GLY A 194 -13.52 9.33 11.68
C GLY A 194 -12.55 10.44 11.28
N ILE A 195 -12.81 11.71 11.64
CA ILE A 195 -12.01 12.86 11.22
C ILE A 195 -11.61 13.72 12.41
N ASN A 196 -12.57 14.10 13.25
CA ASN A 196 -12.34 14.95 14.41
C ASN A 196 -11.84 14.11 15.58
N ILE A 197 -10.69 14.48 16.13
CA ILE A 197 -10.15 13.82 17.32
C ILE A 197 -10.96 14.27 18.53
N ASP A 198 -11.78 13.36 19.07
CA ASP A 198 -12.59 13.57 20.27
C ASP A 198 -11.74 13.51 21.55
N GLU A 199 -10.68 12.71 21.52
CA GLU A 199 -9.76 12.53 22.65
C GLU A 199 -8.37 12.20 22.14
N ARG A 200 -7.35 12.79 22.77
CA ARG A 200 -5.93 12.43 22.64
C ARG A 200 -5.32 12.42 24.04
N LEU A 201 -4.64 11.34 24.41
CA LEU A 201 -4.05 11.24 25.74
C LEU A 201 -2.72 11.99 25.82
N PRO A 202 -2.38 12.59 26.98
CA PRO A 202 -1.14 13.34 27.15
C PRO A 202 0.10 12.44 27.33
N GLU A 203 -0.11 11.19 27.71
CA GLU A 203 0.92 10.19 27.96
C GLU A 203 0.83 9.03 26.96
N PRO A 204 1.97 8.38 26.63
CA PRO A 204 1.97 7.21 25.77
C PRO A 204 1.23 6.05 26.46
N ILE A 205 0.51 5.27 25.67
CA ILE A 205 -0.19 4.07 26.17
C ILE A 205 0.64 2.80 26.07
N TYR A 206 1.79 2.89 25.40
CA TYR A 206 2.78 1.83 25.28
C TYR A 206 4.16 2.45 25.10
N PHE A 207 5.09 2.09 25.98
CA PHE A 207 6.50 2.49 25.92
C PHE A 207 7.35 1.21 25.82
N PRO A 208 8.61 1.26 25.34
CA PRO A 208 9.53 0.13 25.43
C PRO A 208 9.57 -0.48 26.84
N ARG A 209 9.42 -1.80 26.93
CA ARG A 209 9.38 -2.58 28.19
C ARG A 209 10.37 -3.73 28.23
N GLU A 210 10.92 -4.15 27.08
CA GLU A 210 11.90 -5.24 27.00
C GLU A 210 13.20 -4.81 26.29
N ASP A 211 14.27 -5.59 26.47
CA ASP A 211 15.61 -5.32 25.92
C ASP A 211 15.61 -5.14 24.39
N PHE A 212 14.78 -5.91 23.68
CA PHE A 212 14.67 -5.86 22.21
C PHE A 212 13.98 -4.61 21.66
N GLU A 213 13.48 -3.74 22.54
CA GLU A 213 12.92 -2.43 22.22
C GLU A 213 13.78 -1.29 22.78
N SER A 214 14.73 -1.63 23.66
CA SER A 214 15.48 -0.67 24.46
C SER A 214 16.64 -0.10 23.67
N LYS A 215 16.89 1.20 23.82
CA LYS A 215 17.97 1.89 23.11
C LYS A 215 19.33 1.37 23.57
N LYS A 216 20.12 0.83 22.64
CA LYS A 216 21.49 0.37 22.91
C LYS A 216 22.56 1.34 22.38
N ILE A 217 22.20 2.24 21.47
CA ILE A 217 23.10 3.28 20.93
C ILE A 217 22.53 4.65 21.25
N THR A 218 23.29 5.48 21.97
CA THR A 218 22.94 6.88 22.24
C THR A 218 22.70 7.64 20.93
N GLY A 219 21.56 8.32 20.83
CA GLY A 219 21.15 9.02 19.60
C GLY A 219 20.71 8.11 18.44
N GLY A 220 20.84 6.78 18.56
CA GLY A 220 20.30 5.84 17.58
C GLY A 220 18.77 5.69 17.70
N ASN A 221 18.12 5.22 16.64
CA ASN A 221 16.68 4.91 16.69
C ASN A 221 16.42 3.68 17.57
N SER A 222 15.31 3.65 18.27
CA SER A 222 14.88 2.49 19.07
C SER A 222 13.37 2.54 19.35
N GLY A 223 12.83 1.46 19.91
CA GLY A 223 11.51 1.42 20.52
C GLY A 223 10.47 0.62 19.75
N CYS A 224 9.21 1.02 19.92
CA CYS A 224 8.03 0.34 19.40
C CYS A 224 7.48 1.10 18.19
N GLU A 225 7.55 0.50 17.01
CA GLU A 225 7.25 1.16 15.74
C GLU A 225 6.06 0.53 15.05
N ASP A 226 5.29 1.37 14.36
CA ASP A 226 4.33 0.96 13.33
C ASP A 226 3.31 -0.09 13.83
N PRO A 227 2.50 0.23 14.86
CA PRO A 227 1.52 -0.70 15.42
C PRO A 227 0.45 -1.09 14.40
N ARG A 228 -0.02 -2.35 14.44
CA ARG A 228 -1.16 -2.93 13.70
C ARG A 228 -2.08 -3.61 14.70
N LEU A 229 -3.38 -3.35 14.64
CA LEU A 229 -4.36 -3.85 15.61
C LEU A 229 -5.34 -4.83 14.99
N THR A 230 -5.40 -6.04 15.54
CA THR A 230 -6.40 -7.05 15.18
C THR A 230 -7.15 -7.51 16.41
N LYS A 231 -8.48 -7.43 16.39
CA LYS A 231 -9.33 -7.99 17.44
C LYS A 231 -9.67 -9.45 17.13
N ILE A 232 -9.41 -10.34 18.09
CA ILE A 232 -9.75 -11.75 18.02
C ILE A 232 -10.45 -12.12 19.33
N GLY A 233 -11.73 -12.45 19.25
CA GLY A 233 -12.57 -12.68 20.44
C GLY A 233 -12.64 -11.44 21.35
N LYS A 234 -12.25 -11.60 22.62
CA LYS A 234 -12.24 -10.54 23.64
C LYS A 234 -10.88 -9.82 23.77
N ASN A 235 -9.90 -10.17 22.93
CA ASN A 235 -8.57 -9.58 22.97
C ASN A 235 -8.32 -8.72 21.73
N ILE A 236 -7.55 -7.66 21.92
CA ILE A 236 -6.97 -6.84 20.86
C ILE A 236 -5.48 -7.16 20.85
N TYR A 237 -4.99 -7.66 19.72
CA TYR A 237 -3.58 -7.96 19.49
C TYR A 237 -2.93 -6.77 18.77
N MET A 238 -1.75 -6.40 19.23
CA MET A 238 -0.91 -5.40 18.59
C MET A 238 0.37 -6.06 18.09
N CYS A 239 0.52 -6.13 16.77
CA CYS A 239 1.80 -6.43 16.12
C CYS A 239 2.52 -5.12 15.84
N TYR A 240 3.83 -5.07 16.07
CA TYR A 240 4.63 -3.87 15.86
C TYR A 240 6.09 -4.25 15.61
N THR A 241 6.85 -3.34 15.00
CA THR A 241 8.29 -3.50 14.84
C THR A 241 8.98 -3.08 16.13
N ALA A 242 9.74 -3.98 16.72
CA ALA A 242 10.62 -3.72 17.84
C ALA A 242 12.06 -3.54 17.35
N PHE A 243 12.71 -2.47 17.82
CA PHE A 243 14.06 -2.11 17.40
C PHE A 243 14.89 -1.63 18.60
N ASP A 244 16.09 -2.18 18.76
CA ASP A 244 17.01 -1.86 19.85
C ASP A 244 18.20 -0.97 19.44
N GLY A 245 18.30 -0.65 18.15
CA GLY A 245 19.35 0.20 17.59
C GLY A 245 20.57 -0.54 17.07
N ILE A 246 20.72 -1.85 17.30
CA ILE A 246 21.91 -2.62 16.86
C ILE A 246 21.57 -3.80 15.95
N GLY A 247 20.45 -4.48 16.18
CA GLY A 247 20.04 -5.66 15.42
C GLY A 247 19.13 -5.29 14.25
N PRO A 248 18.86 -6.22 13.31
CA PRO A 248 17.77 -6.03 12.37
C PRO A 248 16.45 -5.87 13.13
N PRO A 249 15.52 -5.02 12.64
CA PRO A 249 14.20 -4.87 13.25
C PRO A 249 13.48 -6.22 13.23
N ARG A 250 12.78 -6.50 14.33
CA ARG A 250 11.98 -7.72 14.48
C ARG A 250 10.55 -7.40 14.81
N VAL A 251 9.67 -8.38 14.65
CA VAL A 251 8.26 -8.22 14.97
C VAL A 251 8.01 -8.69 16.38
N ALA A 252 7.45 -7.81 17.19
CA ALA A 252 6.90 -8.14 18.49
C ALA A 252 5.37 -8.19 18.44
N ILE A 253 4.79 -8.94 19.37
CA ILE A 253 3.36 -8.96 19.62
C ILE A 253 3.05 -8.80 21.10
N THR A 254 1.97 -8.05 21.38
CA THR A 254 1.34 -7.96 22.69
C THR A 254 -0.18 -8.02 22.53
N SER A 255 -0.91 -8.19 23.62
CA SER A 255 -2.37 -8.16 23.61
C SER A 255 -2.93 -7.47 24.84
N ILE A 256 -4.17 -7.00 24.72
CA ILE A 256 -4.96 -6.40 25.81
C ILE A 256 -6.41 -6.88 25.71
N LYS A 257 -7.07 -7.08 26.85
CA LYS A 257 -8.50 -7.38 26.87
C LYS A 257 -9.28 -6.15 26.41
N GLU A 258 -10.27 -6.34 25.54
CA GLU A 258 -11.14 -5.27 25.04
C GLU A 258 -11.75 -4.44 26.19
N GLY A 259 -12.18 -5.10 27.27
CA GLY A 259 -12.75 -4.41 28.43
C GLY A 259 -11.76 -3.52 29.18
N ASP A 260 -10.48 -3.89 29.23
CA ASP A 260 -9.43 -3.07 29.83
C ASP A 260 -9.05 -1.92 28.90
N PHE A 261 -8.94 -2.18 27.59
CA PHE A 261 -8.69 -1.18 26.56
C PHE A 261 -9.75 -0.08 26.55
N LEU A 262 -11.04 -0.44 26.53
CA LEU A 262 -12.15 0.52 26.56
C LEU A 262 -12.22 1.32 27.87
N LYS A 263 -11.73 0.76 28.98
CA LYS A 263 -11.59 1.44 30.28
C LYS A 263 -10.26 2.19 30.41
N LYS A 264 -9.43 2.21 29.35
CA LYS A 264 -8.10 2.84 29.31
C LYS A 264 -7.15 2.32 30.40
N LYS A 265 -7.34 1.06 30.80
CA LYS A 265 -6.43 0.34 31.69
C LYS A 265 -5.40 -0.35 30.81
N TRP A 266 -4.28 0.31 30.51
CA TRP A 266 -3.24 -0.13 29.57
C TRP A 266 -2.43 -1.35 30.04
N LYS A 267 -3.12 -2.44 30.41
CA LYS A 267 -2.58 -3.71 30.88
C LYS A 267 -2.22 -4.62 29.71
N TRP A 268 -1.28 -4.15 28.89
CA TRP A 268 -0.72 -4.93 27.80
C TRP A 268 0.06 -6.13 28.35
N THR A 269 -0.15 -7.32 27.79
CA THR A 269 0.65 -8.50 28.13
C THR A 269 2.13 -8.25 27.85
N LYS A 270 3.01 -9.03 28.48
CA LYS A 270 4.44 -9.02 28.16
C LYS A 270 4.61 -9.20 26.63
N PRO A 271 5.38 -8.35 25.95
CA PRO A 271 5.58 -8.51 24.51
C PRO A 271 6.52 -9.67 24.23
N ILE A 272 6.30 -10.34 23.10
CA ILE A 272 7.11 -11.49 22.67
C ILE A 272 7.51 -11.26 21.22
N LEU A 273 8.77 -11.51 20.88
CA LEU A 273 9.23 -11.50 19.49
C LEU A 273 8.75 -12.76 18.77
N ILE A 274 8.10 -12.57 17.62
CA ILE A 274 7.45 -13.65 16.87
C ILE A 274 8.12 -13.99 15.54
N THR A 275 9.25 -13.35 15.22
CA THR A 275 10.07 -13.64 14.04
C THR A 275 11.46 -14.14 14.44
N PRO A 276 12.21 -14.84 13.58
CA PRO A 276 13.53 -15.35 13.93
C PRO A 276 14.54 -14.22 14.22
N ALA A 277 15.59 -14.52 14.99
CA ALA A 277 16.69 -13.59 15.19
C ALA A 277 17.54 -13.47 13.91
N GLY A 278 18.18 -12.30 13.71
CA GLY A 278 19.07 -12.07 12.57
C GLY A 278 18.39 -11.81 11.22
N LEU A 279 17.05 -11.77 11.18
CA LEU A 279 16.26 -11.50 9.98
C LEU A 279 15.51 -10.18 10.13
N ASP A 280 15.62 -9.28 9.15
CA ASP A 280 14.78 -8.08 9.06
C ASP A 280 13.35 -8.49 8.71
N ASP A 281 12.45 -8.23 9.65
CA ASP A 281 11.02 -8.48 9.49
C ASP A 281 10.19 -7.35 10.10
N LYS A 282 9.13 -6.96 9.40
CA LYS A 282 8.24 -5.85 9.76
C LYS A 282 6.89 -5.98 9.08
N ASP A 283 6.04 -4.96 9.20
CA ASP A 283 4.73 -4.90 8.55
C ASP A 283 3.90 -6.15 8.84
N THR A 284 3.72 -6.47 10.12
CA THR A 284 3.03 -7.71 10.53
C THR A 284 1.62 -7.47 11.01
N CYS A 285 0.71 -8.34 10.61
CA CYS A 285 -0.63 -8.42 11.19
C CYS A 285 -1.12 -9.86 11.27
N ILE A 286 -2.10 -10.08 12.15
CA ILE A 286 -2.87 -11.31 12.21
C ILE A 286 -4.21 -11.10 11.51
N PHE A 287 -4.72 -12.13 10.84
CA PHE A 287 -6.11 -12.14 10.40
C PHE A 287 -7.06 -12.20 11.60
N PRO A 288 -8.25 -11.58 11.51
CA PRO A 288 -9.17 -11.42 12.64
C PRO A 288 -9.93 -12.71 13.02
N GLU A 289 -9.76 -13.78 12.25
CA GLU A 289 -10.38 -15.08 12.50
C GLU A 289 -9.47 -16.22 12.04
N LYS A 290 -9.77 -17.44 12.51
CA LYS A 290 -9.10 -18.64 12.01
C LYS A 290 -9.53 -18.95 10.58
N ILE A 291 -8.57 -19.38 9.77
CA ILE A 291 -8.78 -19.84 8.40
C ILE A 291 -8.28 -21.29 8.33
N LYS A 292 -9.17 -22.21 7.94
CA LYS A 292 -8.92 -23.66 7.96
C LYS A 292 -8.36 -24.15 9.32
N GLY A 293 -8.91 -23.62 10.42
CA GLY A 293 -8.54 -24.00 11.80
C GLY A 293 -7.24 -23.38 12.34
N GLN A 294 -6.51 -22.60 11.53
CA GLN A 294 -5.23 -21.97 11.88
C GLN A 294 -5.34 -20.44 11.86
N TYR A 295 -4.40 -19.76 12.49
CA TYR A 295 -4.24 -18.30 12.40
C TYR A 295 -3.28 -17.99 11.26
N PHE A 296 -3.69 -17.11 10.36
CA PHE A 296 -2.85 -16.65 9.27
C PHE A 296 -2.27 -15.27 9.60
N PHE A 297 -0.97 -15.14 9.38
CA PHE A 297 -0.22 -13.90 9.57
C PHE A 297 0.26 -13.39 8.23
N LEU A 298 0.30 -12.08 8.08
CA LEU A 298 1.10 -11.41 7.05
C LEU A 298 2.25 -10.72 7.75
N HIS A 299 3.41 -10.73 7.13
CA HIS A 299 4.64 -10.10 7.58
C HIS A 299 5.50 -9.78 6.36
N ARG A 300 6.66 -9.14 6.55
CA ARG A 300 7.49 -8.72 5.44
C ARG A 300 8.95 -9.09 5.68
N VAL A 301 9.38 -10.13 4.96
CA VAL A 301 10.79 -10.54 4.92
C VAL A 301 11.46 -9.86 3.74
N GLY A 302 12.48 -9.05 4.02
CA GLY A 302 13.19 -8.26 3.01
C GLY A 302 12.28 -7.24 2.31
N ASN A 303 11.91 -7.52 1.05
CA ASN A 303 11.13 -6.61 0.20
C ASN A 303 9.76 -7.17 -0.21
N GLU A 304 9.35 -8.33 0.32
CA GLU A 304 8.15 -9.07 -0.10
C GLU A 304 7.16 -9.25 1.04
N ILE A 305 5.86 -9.20 0.73
CA ILE A 305 4.83 -9.60 1.69
C ILE A 305 4.74 -11.12 1.71
N CYS A 306 4.97 -11.67 2.90
CA CYS A 306 4.97 -13.08 3.21
C CYS A 306 3.75 -13.42 4.08
N GLY A 307 3.33 -14.69 4.02
CA GLY A 307 2.35 -15.25 4.93
C GLY A 307 2.87 -16.47 5.68
N ASP A 308 2.31 -16.73 6.86
CA ASP A 308 2.57 -17.95 7.64
C ASP A 308 1.31 -18.38 8.41
N TYR A 309 1.18 -19.69 8.64
CA TYR A 309 0.08 -20.30 9.38
C TYR A 309 0.56 -20.80 10.75
N LEU A 310 -0.07 -20.32 11.82
CA LEU A 310 0.15 -20.79 13.19
C LEU A 310 -1.07 -21.54 13.72
N LYS A 311 -0.85 -22.66 14.41
CA LYS A 311 -1.96 -23.46 15.00
C LYS A 311 -2.60 -22.78 16.21
N SER A 312 -1.83 -21.99 16.96
CA SER A 312 -2.30 -21.25 18.12
C SER A 312 -1.57 -19.91 18.27
N LEU A 313 -2.15 -19.01 19.07
CA LEU A 313 -1.55 -17.72 19.43
C LEU A 313 -0.69 -17.83 20.72
N ASN A 314 -0.11 -19.01 20.98
CA ASN A 314 0.86 -19.19 22.05
C ASN A 314 2.27 -18.97 21.48
N PHE A 315 2.82 -17.77 21.68
CA PHE A 315 4.10 -17.38 21.11
C PHE A 315 5.33 -17.83 21.90
N GLU A 316 5.15 -18.53 23.03
CA GLU A 316 6.25 -19.22 23.71
C GLU A 316 6.74 -20.42 22.89
N ILE A 317 5.86 -21.02 22.09
CA ILE A 317 6.15 -22.22 21.27
C ILE A 317 5.93 -22.01 19.76
N ASN A 318 5.21 -20.95 19.37
CA ASN A 318 4.98 -20.62 17.96
C ASN A 318 5.78 -19.39 17.56
N THR A 319 6.44 -19.48 16.40
CA THR A 319 7.20 -18.40 15.76
C THR A 319 6.86 -18.42 14.29
N LEU A 320 6.78 -17.25 13.65
CA LEU A 320 6.69 -17.13 12.20
C LEU A 320 8.04 -17.59 11.62
N LYS A 321 8.02 -18.68 10.86
CA LYS A 321 9.23 -19.31 10.32
C LYS A 321 9.17 -19.48 8.80
N ARG A 322 8.01 -19.29 8.20
CA ARG A 322 7.81 -19.46 6.76
C ARG A 322 7.55 -18.11 6.10
N CYS A 323 7.97 -17.99 4.86
CA CYS A 323 7.48 -16.96 3.95
C CYS A 323 6.72 -17.64 2.82
N ILE A 324 5.40 -17.73 2.95
CA ILE A 324 4.53 -18.02 1.81
C ILE A 324 4.39 -16.71 1.04
N ARG A 325 5.08 -16.57 -0.10
CA ARG A 325 5.08 -15.33 -0.87
C ARG A 325 3.66 -14.97 -1.30
N ILE A 326 3.17 -13.83 -0.82
CA ILE A 326 1.87 -13.27 -1.19
C ILE A 326 2.03 -12.35 -2.39
N ILE A 327 2.81 -11.29 -2.22
CA ILE A 327 3.19 -10.41 -3.32
C ILE A 327 4.63 -9.92 -3.13
N GLY A 328 5.35 -9.79 -4.25
CA GLY A 328 6.64 -9.12 -4.31
C GLY A 328 6.57 -7.76 -5.03
N PRO A 329 7.68 -7.02 -5.04
CA PRO A 329 7.82 -5.83 -5.87
C PRO A 329 7.60 -6.17 -7.35
N ARG A 330 6.99 -5.24 -8.09
CA ARG A 330 6.87 -5.37 -9.54
C ARG A 330 7.95 -4.52 -10.16
N ILE A 331 8.94 -5.16 -10.77
CA ILE A 331 10.02 -4.48 -11.48
C ILE A 331 9.38 -3.48 -12.45
N ASN A 332 9.99 -2.30 -12.57
CA ASN A 332 9.56 -1.22 -13.47
C ASN A 332 8.18 -0.60 -13.16
N SER A 333 7.66 -0.82 -11.96
CA SER A 333 6.38 -0.28 -11.48
C SER A 333 6.57 0.78 -10.40
N TRP A 334 5.46 1.39 -9.95
CA TRP A 334 5.44 2.29 -8.80
C TRP A 334 5.78 1.59 -7.48
N ASP A 335 5.69 0.26 -7.44
CA ASP A 335 6.00 -0.62 -6.32
C ASP A 335 7.17 -1.57 -6.64
N SER A 336 8.23 -1.01 -7.24
CA SER A 336 9.39 -1.75 -7.77
C SER A 336 10.52 -2.04 -6.79
N LEU A 337 10.64 -1.29 -5.69
CA LEU A 337 11.72 -1.47 -4.71
C LEU A 337 11.32 -2.44 -3.60
N LYS A 338 10.21 -2.16 -2.91
CA LYS A 338 9.70 -2.96 -1.79
C LYS A 338 8.20 -2.80 -1.65
N VAL A 339 7.56 -3.84 -1.10
CA VAL A 339 6.15 -3.83 -0.69
C VAL A 339 6.02 -4.27 0.75
N GLY A 340 4.97 -3.79 1.43
CA GLY A 340 4.63 -4.19 2.80
C GLY A 340 3.15 -3.94 3.07
N ILE A 341 2.55 -4.66 4.02
CA ILE A 341 1.14 -4.42 4.34
C ILE A 341 0.97 -3.00 4.91
N SER A 342 -0.19 -2.41 4.65
CA SER A 342 -0.57 -1.16 5.30
C SER A 342 -1.27 -1.46 6.62
N ALA A 343 -2.47 -2.03 6.55
CA ALA A 343 -3.33 -2.30 7.69
C ALA A 343 -3.80 -3.77 7.66
N PRO A 344 -4.30 -4.31 8.79
CA PRO A 344 -4.90 -5.64 8.81
C PRO A 344 -6.02 -5.79 7.76
N PRO A 345 -6.12 -6.95 7.08
CA PRO A 345 -7.10 -7.15 6.01
C PRO A 345 -8.56 -7.01 6.47
N LEU A 346 -9.37 -6.41 5.62
CA LEU A 346 -10.82 -6.30 5.81
C LEU A 346 -11.52 -7.48 5.11
N LYS A 347 -12.30 -8.26 5.86
CA LYS A 347 -13.15 -9.31 5.28
C LYS A 347 -14.27 -8.68 4.45
N THR A 348 -14.45 -9.16 3.23
CA THR A 348 -15.57 -8.75 2.36
C THR A 348 -16.26 -9.97 1.78
N LYS A 349 -17.40 -9.79 1.11
CA LYS A 349 -18.08 -10.87 0.39
C LYS A 349 -17.27 -11.44 -0.80
N ASN A 350 -16.24 -10.73 -1.25
CA ASN A 350 -15.46 -11.07 -2.44
C ASN A 350 -14.06 -11.61 -2.13
N GLY A 351 -13.63 -11.59 -0.86
CA GLY A 351 -12.23 -11.80 -0.50
C GLY A 351 -11.83 -10.98 0.72
N TRP A 352 -10.60 -11.17 1.16
CA TRP A 352 -9.93 -10.28 2.10
C TRP A 352 -9.30 -9.12 1.35
N LEU A 353 -9.81 -7.91 1.60
CA LEU A 353 -9.21 -6.69 1.07
C LEU A 353 -8.00 -6.32 1.91
N LEU A 354 -6.82 -6.38 1.31
CA LEU A 354 -5.56 -5.95 1.88
C LEU A 354 -5.09 -4.66 1.18
N LEU A 355 -4.88 -3.60 1.94
CA LEU A 355 -4.12 -2.44 1.46
C LEU A 355 -2.64 -2.69 1.71
N TYR A 356 -1.81 -2.32 0.73
CA TYR A 356 -0.36 -2.46 0.84
C TYR A 356 0.31 -1.16 0.40
N HIS A 357 1.46 -0.86 1.01
CA HIS A 357 2.33 0.20 0.53
C HIS A 357 3.36 -0.37 -0.44
N GLY A 358 3.73 0.43 -1.44
CA GLY A 358 4.78 0.12 -2.39
C GLY A 358 5.71 1.32 -2.55
N VAL A 359 7.00 1.03 -2.72
CA VAL A 359 8.03 2.05 -2.95
C VAL A 359 8.60 1.87 -4.34
N SER A 360 8.72 2.96 -5.09
CA SER A 360 9.34 2.94 -6.42
C SER A 360 10.86 3.00 -6.32
N LYS A 361 11.58 2.16 -7.06
CA LYS A 361 13.06 2.18 -7.12
C LYS A 361 13.61 3.51 -7.64
N SER A 362 12.94 4.13 -8.61
CA SER A 362 13.39 5.37 -9.27
C SER A 362 13.06 6.65 -8.51
N HIS A 363 11.97 6.68 -7.73
CA HIS A 363 11.50 7.92 -7.08
C HIS A 363 11.45 7.87 -5.55
N ASN A 364 11.75 6.70 -4.94
CA ASN A 364 11.65 6.47 -3.49
C ASN A 364 10.33 6.96 -2.85
N THR A 365 9.24 7.00 -3.61
CA THR A 365 7.95 7.50 -3.17
C THR A 365 7.10 6.36 -2.64
N TYR A 366 6.52 6.51 -1.44
CA TYR A 366 5.61 5.53 -0.87
C TYR A 366 4.19 5.81 -1.34
N ARG A 367 3.57 4.83 -1.98
CA ARG A 367 2.19 4.89 -2.47
C ARG A 367 1.41 3.66 -2.00
N ILE A 368 0.09 3.71 -2.10
CA ILE A 368 -0.80 2.65 -1.61
C ILE A 368 -1.52 1.98 -2.77
N GLY A 369 -1.53 0.65 -2.75
CA GLY A 369 -2.32 -0.19 -3.65
C GLY A 369 -3.26 -1.09 -2.86
N ALA A 370 -4.01 -1.92 -3.57
CA ALA A 370 -4.88 -2.92 -2.97
C ALA A 370 -4.70 -4.29 -3.60
N VAL A 371 -4.91 -5.31 -2.77
CA VAL A 371 -4.92 -6.73 -3.13
C VAL A 371 -6.21 -7.34 -2.59
N LEU A 372 -6.82 -8.23 -3.36
CA LEU A 372 -7.90 -9.08 -2.89
C LEU A 372 -7.36 -10.51 -2.74
N LEU A 373 -7.41 -11.04 -1.52
CA LEU A 373 -6.99 -12.40 -1.20
C LEU A 373 -8.22 -13.32 -1.07
N ASP A 374 -8.06 -14.60 -1.33
CA ASP A 374 -9.15 -15.57 -1.23
C ASP A 374 -9.64 -15.74 0.22
N LEU A 375 -10.96 -15.91 0.41
CA LEU A 375 -11.57 -16.04 1.74
C LEU A 375 -11.17 -17.32 2.47
N ASN A 376 -10.98 -18.41 1.72
CA ASN A 376 -10.69 -19.73 2.26
C ASN A 376 -9.18 -19.97 2.37
N ASP A 377 -8.40 -19.34 1.51
CA ASP A 377 -6.94 -19.40 1.53
C ASP A 377 -6.30 -18.04 1.21
N PRO A 378 -6.01 -17.20 2.22
CA PRO A 378 -5.46 -15.86 2.01
C PRO A 378 -4.03 -15.88 1.42
N ALA A 379 -3.41 -17.05 1.25
CA ALA A 379 -2.19 -17.19 0.46
C ALA A 379 -2.43 -17.01 -1.06
N ILE A 380 -3.69 -17.13 -1.51
CA ILE A 380 -4.08 -17.00 -2.91
C ILE A 380 -4.47 -15.54 -3.19
N VAL A 381 -3.68 -14.87 -4.03
CA VAL A 381 -3.99 -13.54 -4.55
C VAL A 381 -4.98 -13.66 -5.71
N LEU A 382 -6.19 -13.15 -5.53
CA LEU A 382 -7.23 -13.13 -6.56
C LEU A 382 -7.05 -11.97 -7.54
N SER A 383 -6.63 -10.81 -7.04
CA SER A 383 -6.38 -9.62 -7.85
C SER A 383 -5.50 -8.61 -7.10
N ARG A 384 -4.86 -7.71 -7.85
CA ARG A 384 -4.00 -6.63 -7.35
C ARG A 384 -4.18 -5.41 -8.24
N THR A 385 -4.22 -4.21 -7.66
CA THR A 385 -4.33 -2.97 -8.45
C THR A 385 -3.10 -2.80 -9.36
N THR A 386 -3.33 -2.36 -10.59
CA THR A 386 -2.23 -2.01 -11.51
C THR A 386 -1.54 -0.73 -11.04
N ASP A 387 -2.33 0.32 -10.80
CA ASP A 387 -1.87 1.63 -10.33
C ASP A 387 -2.08 1.78 -8.81
N HIS A 388 -1.48 2.81 -8.22
CA HIS A 388 -1.76 3.20 -6.84
C HIS A 388 -3.14 3.86 -6.71
N ILE A 389 -3.72 3.76 -5.52
CA ILE A 389 -4.99 4.38 -5.13
C ILE A 389 -4.80 5.51 -4.10
N PHE A 390 -3.55 5.77 -3.68
CA PHE A 390 -3.16 6.91 -2.85
C PHE A 390 -1.66 7.19 -3.00
N GLU A 391 -1.26 8.45 -3.15
CA GLU A 391 0.13 8.88 -3.28
C GLU A 391 0.35 10.26 -2.65
N PRO A 392 1.58 10.67 -2.27
CA PRO A 392 1.85 11.98 -1.69
C PRO A 392 1.53 13.14 -2.65
N GLU A 393 0.66 14.04 -2.22
CA GLU A 393 0.24 15.23 -2.98
C GLU A 393 0.41 16.52 -2.17
N GLU A 394 0.17 16.45 -0.86
CA GLU A 394 0.18 17.62 0.02
C GLU A 394 1.59 17.96 0.54
N PRO A 395 1.86 19.23 0.91
CA PRO A 395 3.16 19.62 1.44
C PRO A 395 3.63 18.77 2.63
N TYR A 396 2.72 18.44 3.56
CA TYR A 396 3.01 17.62 4.75
C TYR A 396 3.27 16.12 4.44
N GLU A 397 3.07 15.69 3.18
CA GLU A 397 3.37 14.33 2.71
C GLU A 397 4.65 14.31 1.87
N LYS A 398 4.99 15.45 1.27
CA LYS A 398 6.16 15.62 0.40
C LYS A 398 7.42 16.00 1.17
N ALA A 399 7.28 16.71 2.29
CA ALA A 399 8.40 17.20 3.10
C ALA A 399 8.22 16.84 4.58
N GLY A 400 9.23 16.19 5.16
CA GLY A 400 9.25 15.76 6.57
C GLY A 400 10.53 14.98 6.91
N ILE A 401 10.47 14.09 7.90
CA ILE A 401 11.59 13.20 8.24
C ILE A 401 11.96 12.31 7.05
N VAL A 402 10.95 11.79 6.36
CA VAL A 402 11.12 11.07 5.08
C VAL A 402 10.22 11.72 4.04
N ASN A 403 10.82 12.21 2.95
CA ASN A 403 10.10 12.89 1.90
C ASN A 403 9.24 11.93 1.06
N ASN A 404 8.13 12.44 0.54
CA ASN A 404 7.23 11.71 -0.37
C ASN A 404 6.69 10.39 0.24
N VAL A 405 6.07 10.49 1.43
CA VAL A 405 5.49 9.35 2.15
C VAL A 405 4.03 9.57 2.47
N VAL A 406 3.21 8.59 2.07
CA VAL A 406 1.91 8.29 2.69
C VAL A 406 1.96 6.84 3.19
N PHE A 407 1.76 6.63 4.50
CA PHE A 407 1.95 5.32 5.12
C PHE A 407 0.81 4.98 6.10
N PRO A 408 -0.27 4.34 5.62
CA PRO A 408 -1.35 3.88 6.46
C PRO A 408 -0.99 2.62 7.22
N CYS A 409 -1.42 2.60 8.47
CA CYS A 409 -1.21 1.53 9.44
C CYS A 409 -2.55 1.00 9.98
N GLY A 410 -3.61 1.79 9.79
CA GLY A 410 -4.95 1.56 10.27
C GLY A 410 -5.97 1.80 9.16
N MET A 411 -6.89 0.86 9.02
CA MET A 411 -8.01 0.92 8.10
C MET A 411 -9.28 0.52 8.85
N ILE A 412 -10.34 1.32 8.72
CA ILE A 412 -11.67 0.97 9.24
C ILE A 412 -12.72 1.15 8.15
N LEU A 413 -13.82 0.40 8.28
CA LEU A 413 -15.02 0.59 7.48
C LEU A 413 -16.08 1.27 8.35
N GLN A 414 -16.61 2.39 7.86
CA GLN A 414 -17.71 3.11 8.49
C GLN A 414 -18.64 3.65 7.40
N ASP A 415 -19.92 3.31 7.48
CA ASP A 415 -20.97 3.79 6.59
C ASP A 415 -20.66 3.60 5.08
N GLY A 416 -20.05 2.46 4.74
CA GLY A 416 -19.65 2.12 3.36
C GLY A 416 -18.37 2.81 2.87
N LEU A 417 -17.75 3.66 3.70
CA LEU A 417 -16.48 4.31 3.44
C LEU A 417 -15.35 3.58 4.17
N LEU A 418 -14.30 3.26 3.42
CA LEU A 418 -13.00 2.92 3.97
C LEU A 418 -12.33 4.20 4.41
N TYR A 419 -11.94 4.26 5.68
CA TYR A 419 -11.04 5.27 6.22
C TYR A 419 -9.67 4.66 6.36
N ILE A 420 -8.65 5.36 5.86
CA ILE A 420 -7.25 5.08 6.18
C ILE A 420 -6.71 6.20 7.04
N TYR A 421 -6.05 5.83 8.13
CA TYR A 421 -5.25 6.75 8.94
C TYR A 421 -3.80 6.53 8.55
N TYR A 422 -3.10 7.58 8.19
CA TYR A 422 -1.78 7.47 7.55
C TYR A 422 -0.77 8.48 8.07
N GLY A 423 0.49 8.06 8.13
CA GLY A 423 1.64 8.94 8.31
C GLY A 423 1.90 9.74 7.04
N GLY A 424 2.04 11.07 7.17
CA GLY A 424 2.51 11.98 6.13
C GLY A 424 3.96 12.36 6.41
N ALA A 425 4.84 12.07 5.45
CA ALA A 425 6.28 12.37 5.50
C ALA A 425 6.99 11.97 6.82
N ASP A 426 6.57 10.86 7.44
CA ASP A 426 7.01 10.39 8.76
C ASP A 426 6.97 11.48 9.86
N THR A 427 6.01 12.41 9.77
CA THR A 427 5.96 13.59 10.65
C THR A 427 4.59 13.79 11.29
N VAL A 428 3.51 13.62 10.51
CA VAL A 428 2.13 13.93 10.93
C VAL A 428 1.17 12.79 10.60
N ILE A 429 -0.06 12.85 11.12
CA ILE A 429 -1.14 11.93 10.76
C ILE A 429 -2.20 12.65 9.95
N GLY A 430 -2.56 12.06 8.81
CA GLY A 430 -3.75 12.41 8.04
C GLY A 430 -4.79 11.29 8.07
N VAL A 431 -5.99 11.62 7.60
CA VAL A 431 -7.04 10.66 7.27
C VAL A 431 -7.51 10.85 5.83
N ALA A 432 -7.81 9.75 5.16
CA ALA A 432 -8.39 9.77 3.82
C ALA A 432 -9.48 8.71 3.67
N THR A 433 -10.42 8.94 2.76
CA THR A 433 -11.58 8.06 2.56
C THR A 433 -11.79 7.63 1.11
N ILE A 434 -12.32 6.43 0.92
CA ILE A 434 -12.83 5.96 -0.37
C ILE A 434 -14.05 5.07 -0.15
N LYS A 435 -14.98 5.02 -1.10
CA LYS A 435 -16.08 4.05 -1.06
C LYS A 435 -15.54 2.64 -1.24
N LEU A 436 -15.89 1.72 -0.33
CA LEU A 436 -15.48 0.31 -0.42
C LEU A 436 -15.83 -0.31 -1.77
N ASP A 437 -17.04 -0.04 -2.27
CA ASP A 437 -17.53 -0.57 -3.53
C ASP A 437 -16.68 -0.14 -4.74
N VAL A 438 -16.05 1.03 -4.70
CA VAL A 438 -15.17 1.48 -5.78
C VAL A 438 -13.93 0.60 -5.84
N VAL A 439 -13.30 0.33 -4.69
CA VAL A 439 -12.11 -0.53 -4.59
C VAL A 439 -12.45 -1.96 -5.00
N LEU A 440 -13.54 -2.51 -4.45
CA LEU A 440 -13.96 -3.88 -4.78
C LEU A 440 -14.32 -4.03 -6.25
N LYS A 441 -15.04 -3.07 -6.85
CA LYS A 441 -15.37 -3.10 -8.28
C LYS A 441 -14.13 -3.14 -9.15
N ALA A 442 -13.05 -2.44 -8.78
CA ALA A 442 -11.79 -2.49 -9.52
C ALA A 442 -11.12 -3.88 -9.42
N LEU A 443 -11.15 -4.50 -8.24
CA LEU A 443 -10.50 -5.78 -7.97
C LEU A 443 -11.29 -6.99 -8.51
N THR A 444 -12.62 -6.93 -8.57
CA THR A 444 -13.45 -8.09 -8.92
C THR A 444 -13.83 -8.19 -10.40
N ARG A 445 -13.36 -7.30 -11.27
CA ARG A 445 -13.77 -7.23 -12.69
C ARG A 445 -13.59 -8.53 -13.47
N ASN A 446 -12.52 -9.27 -13.18
CA ASN A 446 -12.16 -10.50 -13.88
C ASN A 446 -12.34 -11.76 -13.01
N ILE A 447 -12.86 -11.61 -11.79
CA ILE A 447 -13.13 -12.74 -10.91
C ILE A 447 -14.46 -13.34 -11.39
N LYS A 448 -14.41 -14.56 -11.92
CA LYS A 448 -15.63 -15.33 -12.21
C LYS A 448 -16.35 -15.53 -10.87
N LYS A 449 -17.60 -15.07 -10.79
CA LYS A 449 -18.45 -15.28 -9.61
C LYS A 449 -18.80 -16.74 -9.42
#